data_AF-A0A973TS40-F1
#
_entry.id   AF-A0A973TS40-F1
#
_cell.length_a   1.000
_cell.length_b   1.000
_cell.length_c   1.000
_cell.angle_alpha   90.00
_cell.angle_beta   90.00
_cell.angle_gamma   90.00
#
_symmetry.space_group_name_H-M   'P 1'
#
loop_
_entity.id
_entity.type
_entity.pdbx_description
1 polymer ?
#
loop_
_entity_poly.entity_id
_entity_poly.type
_entity_poly.pdbx_seq_one_letter_code
_entity_poly.pdbx_strand_id
1 'polypeptide(L)'
;MTHPATVLALGAHPDDVELGCGATLAKLVAQGARVRVVVLSEGRNGCDPLAHDRGEETRLSLRMLGIEDVEQARLPDTGLPGVLPDLIALIQAHCDELRPDRVYTMFQHDRHQDHRAVFDATIVACRGAPQVLCYETPSSWPNFMPVVFEPIEATLERKIAALDLHASQRH
;
A
#
# COMPACT_ATOMS: atom_id res chain seq x y z
N MET A 1 -17.96 -1.83 16.76
CA MET A 1 -17.75 -2.54 15.49
C MET A 1 -16.47 -3.34 15.64
N THR A 2 -16.45 -4.60 15.24
CA THR A 2 -15.25 -5.43 15.29
C THR A 2 -14.28 -4.95 14.20
N HIS A 3 -13.01 -4.76 14.56
CA HIS A 3 -11.96 -4.41 13.61
C HIS A 3 -11.70 -5.60 12.64
N PRO A 4 -11.23 -5.36 11.40
CA PRO A 4 -10.94 -6.46 10.47
C PRO A 4 -9.87 -7.37 11.06
N ALA A 5 -10.05 -8.69 10.95
CA ALA A 5 -9.07 -9.65 11.44
C ALA A 5 -7.92 -9.84 10.44
N THR A 6 -8.21 -9.68 9.15
CA THR A 6 -7.25 -9.80 8.05
C THR A 6 -7.32 -8.60 7.12
N VAL A 7 -6.16 -8.06 6.76
CA VAL A 7 -6.04 -6.84 5.95
C VAL A 7 -5.01 -7.04 4.85
N LEU A 8 -5.40 -6.70 3.62
CA LEU A 8 -4.48 -6.55 2.50
C LEU A 8 -4.28 -5.06 2.22
N ALA A 9 -3.05 -4.59 2.13
CA ALA A 9 -2.74 -3.24 1.69
C ALA A 9 -1.85 -3.29 0.45
N LEU A 10 -2.24 -2.56 -0.59
CA LEU A 10 -1.60 -2.56 -1.90
C LEU A 10 -1.01 -1.17 -2.16
N GLY A 11 0.24 -1.11 -2.59
CA GLY A 11 0.92 0.11 -3.04
C GLY A 11 1.55 -0.12 -4.42
N ALA A 12 1.58 0.90 -5.26
CA ALA A 12 2.24 0.77 -6.57
C ALA A 12 3.76 0.73 -6.40
N HIS A 13 4.30 1.57 -5.53
CA HIS A 13 5.72 1.76 -5.29
C HIS A 13 6.06 1.59 -3.80
N PRO A 14 7.34 1.38 -3.47
CA PRO A 14 7.86 1.62 -2.12
C PRO A 14 7.32 2.95 -1.58
N ASP A 15 7.02 3.04 -0.28
CA ASP A 15 6.47 4.20 0.47
C ASP A 15 4.97 4.54 0.34
N ASP A 16 4.29 4.13 -0.75
CA ASP A 16 2.88 4.50 -1.01
C ASP A 16 1.95 4.11 0.15
N VAL A 17 2.09 2.90 0.68
CA VAL A 17 1.22 2.35 1.74
C VAL A 17 1.44 3.08 3.04
N GLU A 18 2.69 3.35 3.40
CA GLU A 18 3.04 4.07 4.62
C GLU A 18 2.54 5.52 4.57
N LEU A 19 2.71 6.18 3.42
CA LEU A 19 2.20 7.53 3.16
C LEU A 19 0.69 7.59 3.27
N GLY A 20 -0.02 6.67 2.62
CA GLY A 20 -1.47 6.69 2.54
C GLY A 20 -2.16 6.24 3.83
N CYS A 21 -1.83 5.03 4.30
CA CYS A 21 -2.60 4.37 5.37
C CYS A 21 -1.76 3.76 6.50
N GLY A 22 -0.44 3.98 6.53
CA GLY A 22 0.48 3.35 7.49
C GLY A 22 0.08 3.48 8.98
N ALA A 23 -0.38 4.65 9.42
CA ALA A 23 -0.80 4.84 10.81
C ALA A 23 -2.05 4.01 11.17
N THR A 24 -2.99 3.87 10.23
CA THR A 24 -4.17 3.02 10.39
C THR A 24 -3.77 1.54 10.42
N LEU A 25 -2.85 1.11 9.56
CA LEU A 25 -2.36 -0.27 9.58
C LEU A 25 -1.65 -0.60 10.89
N ALA A 26 -0.79 0.30 11.40
CA ALA A 26 -0.15 0.12 12.70
C ALA A 26 -1.17 -0.03 13.84
N LYS A 27 -2.27 0.75 13.79
CA LYS A 27 -3.37 0.63 14.74
C LYS A 27 -4.05 -0.73 14.65
N LEU A 28 -4.34 -1.22 13.44
CA LEU A 28 -4.97 -2.52 13.22
C LEU A 28 -4.07 -3.67 13.69
N VAL A 29 -2.76 -3.60 13.44
CA VAL A 29 -1.78 -4.55 13.99
C VAL A 29 -1.84 -4.56 15.52
N ALA A 30 -1.84 -3.39 16.17
CA ALA A 30 -1.93 -3.29 17.64
C ALA A 30 -3.25 -3.87 18.20
N GLN A 31 -4.30 -3.95 17.36
CA GLN A 31 -5.58 -4.56 17.68
C GLN A 31 -5.62 -6.07 17.35
N GLY A 32 -4.51 -6.65 16.89
CA GLY A 32 -4.39 -8.08 16.58
C GLY A 32 -4.76 -8.46 15.15
N ALA A 33 -4.95 -7.50 14.25
CA ALA A 33 -5.18 -7.80 12.84
C ALA A 33 -3.92 -8.35 12.18
N ARG A 34 -4.08 -9.39 11.36
CA ARG A 34 -3.04 -9.84 10.44
C ARG A 34 -3.04 -8.95 9.21
N VAL A 35 -1.97 -8.18 9.03
CA VAL A 35 -1.79 -7.26 7.90
C VAL A 35 -0.74 -7.82 6.95
N ARG A 36 -1.10 -7.92 5.66
CA ARG A 36 -0.16 -8.13 4.55
C ARG A 36 -0.07 -6.88 3.71
N VAL A 37 1.15 -6.47 3.38
CA VAL A 37 1.41 -5.39 2.43
C VAL A 37 2.04 -5.95 1.18
N VAL A 38 1.54 -5.55 0.01
CA VAL A 38 2.11 -5.90 -1.28
C VAL A 38 2.43 -4.63 -2.05
N VAL A 39 3.71 -4.44 -2.36
CA VAL A 39 4.21 -3.35 -3.20
C VAL A 39 4.43 -3.90 -4.60
N LEU A 40 3.77 -3.31 -5.61
CA LEU A 40 3.61 -3.99 -6.90
C LEU A 40 4.80 -3.79 -7.85
N SER A 41 5.54 -2.70 -7.72
CA SER A 41 6.74 -2.43 -8.52
C SER A 41 8.02 -2.33 -7.67
N GLU A 42 9.17 -2.43 -8.34
CA GLU A 42 10.47 -2.30 -7.67
C GLU A 42 10.84 -0.83 -7.34
N GLY A 43 10.12 0.16 -7.89
CA GLY A 43 10.37 1.59 -7.63
C GLY A 43 11.74 2.12 -8.08
N ARG A 44 12.40 1.42 -9.03
CA ARG A 44 13.77 1.71 -9.51
C ARG A 44 13.95 3.09 -10.15
N ASN A 45 12.89 3.71 -10.65
CA ASN A 45 12.94 5.03 -11.26
C ASN A 45 12.87 6.16 -10.21
N GLY A 46 12.67 5.83 -8.93
CA GLY A 46 12.59 6.80 -7.84
C GLY A 46 13.94 7.18 -7.20
N CYS A 47 15.02 6.42 -7.45
CA CYS A 47 16.37 6.73 -6.96
C CYS A 47 17.44 5.96 -7.75
N ASP A 48 18.73 6.23 -7.48
CA ASP A 48 19.81 5.38 -7.98
C ASP A 48 19.79 4.02 -7.22
N PRO A 49 19.51 2.90 -7.91
CA PRO A 49 19.42 1.58 -7.27
C PRO A 49 20.78 1.03 -6.80
N LEU A 50 21.90 1.64 -7.22
CA LEU A 50 23.22 1.29 -6.69
C LEU A 50 23.51 1.96 -5.34
N ALA A 51 22.81 3.06 -5.05
CA ALA A 51 22.96 3.82 -3.82
C ALA A 51 21.95 3.41 -2.74
N HIS A 52 20.75 3.00 -3.14
CA HIS A 52 19.64 2.71 -2.23
C HIS A 52 18.86 1.45 -2.64
N ASP A 53 18.50 0.65 -1.64
CA ASP A 53 17.57 -0.47 -1.78
C ASP A 53 16.20 -0.06 -1.22
N ARG A 54 15.33 0.45 -2.09
CA ARG A 54 13.97 0.89 -1.70
C ARG A 54 13.10 -0.25 -1.16
N GLY A 55 13.41 -1.50 -1.53
CA GLY A 55 12.71 -2.67 -1.00
C GLY A 55 13.03 -2.90 0.47
N GLU A 56 14.32 -2.82 0.83
CA GLU A 56 14.73 -2.90 2.22
C GLU A 56 14.28 -1.67 3.03
N GLU A 57 14.30 -0.46 2.47
CA GLU A 57 13.72 0.74 3.11
C GLU A 57 12.23 0.52 3.46
N THR A 58 11.45 -0.01 2.51
CA THR A 58 10.04 -0.39 2.71
C THR A 58 9.88 -1.45 3.80
N ARG A 59 10.68 -2.53 3.78
CA ARG A 59 10.60 -3.57 4.81
C ARG A 59 10.91 -3.04 6.20
N LEU A 60 11.91 -2.18 6.32
CA LEU A 60 12.27 -1.55 7.59
C LEU A 60 11.17 -0.59 8.08
N SER A 61 10.64 0.23 7.17
CA SER A 61 9.51 1.14 7.40
C SER A 61 8.26 0.39 7.88
N LEU A 62 7.82 -0.64 7.16
CA LEU A 62 6.64 -1.42 7.53
C LEU A 62 6.85 -2.23 8.83
N ARG A 63 8.07 -2.73 9.07
CA ARG A 63 8.41 -3.34 10.36
C ARG A 63 8.35 -2.33 11.49
N MET A 64 8.76 -1.08 11.25
CA MET A 64 8.58 0.00 12.22
C MET A 64 7.09 0.17 12.57
N LEU A 65 6.15 -0.10 11.66
CA LEU A 65 4.71 -0.10 11.91
C LEU A 65 4.16 -1.40 12.55
N GLY A 66 4.99 -2.43 12.72
CA GLY A 66 4.62 -3.74 13.25
C GLY A 66 4.14 -4.74 12.20
N ILE A 67 4.37 -4.45 10.92
CA ILE A 67 3.96 -5.29 9.79
C ILE A 67 5.17 -6.10 9.31
N GLU A 68 5.06 -7.42 9.35
CA GLU A 68 6.15 -8.33 8.94
C GLU A 68 5.89 -9.06 7.61
N ASP A 69 4.61 -9.27 7.27
CA ASP A 69 4.15 -9.90 6.03
C ASP A 69 4.15 -8.84 4.90
N VAL A 70 5.33 -8.64 4.32
CA VAL A 70 5.58 -7.65 3.26
C VAL A 70 6.12 -8.38 2.04
N GLU A 71 5.44 -8.22 0.91
CA GLU A 71 5.87 -8.70 -0.38
C GLU A 71 6.14 -7.53 -1.32
N GLN A 72 7.26 -7.59 -2.02
CA GLN A 72 7.55 -6.68 -3.12
C GLN A 72 7.56 -7.49 -4.41
N ALA A 73 6.56 -7.23 -5.25
CA ALA A 73 6.50 -7.78 -6.58
C ALA A 73 7.50 -7.05 -7.50
N ARG A 74 7.86 -7.72 -8.59
CA ARG A 74 8.88 -7.26 -9.55
C ARG A 74 8.26 -6.82 -10.87
N LEU A 75 7.12 -6.15 -10.81
CA LEU A 75 6.48 -5.63 -12.01
C LEU A 75 7.17 -4.33 -12.48
N PRO A 76 7.04 -3.98 -13.77
CA PRO A 76 7.71 -2.81 -14.33
C PRO A 76 7.27 -1.51 -13.65
N ASP A 77 8.23 -0.83 -13.02
CA ASP A 77 8.05 0.52 -12.48
C ASP A 77 7.73 1.51 -13.60
N THR A 78 6.76 2.39 -13.38
CA THR A 78 6.12 3.30 -14.36
C THR A 78 5.41 2.61 -15.53
N GLY A 79 5.28 1.29 -15.49
CA GLY A 79 4.79 0.44 -16.58
C GLY A 79 3.61 -0.46 -16.22
N LEU A 80 3.03 -0.32 -15.02
CA LEU A 80 1.93 -1.18 -14.57
C LEU A 80 0.70 -1.19 -15.50
N PRO A 81 0.30 -0.09 -16.16
CA PRO A 81 -0.81 -0.13 -17.13
C PRO A 81 -0.58 -1.13 -18.28
N GLY A 82 0.68 -1.37 -18.66
CA GLY A 82 1.04 -2.30 -19.74
C GLY A 82 0.91 -3.77 -19.37
N VAL A 83 0.80 -4.09 -18.07
CA VAL A 83 0.75 -5.46 -17.53
C VAL A 83 -0.51 -5.70 -16.68
N LEU A 84 -1.60 -4.97 -16.98
CA LEU A 84 -2.82 -5.01 -16.18
C LEU A 84 -3.39 -6.43 -15.95
N PRO A 85 -3.40 -7.36 -16.93
CA PRO A 85 -3.85 -8.74 -16.67
C PRO A 85 -2.99 -9.48 -15.63
N ASP A 86 -1.67 -9.32 -15.70
CA ASP A 86 -0.73 -9.93 -14.74
C ASP A 86 -0.86 -9.30 -13.36
N LEU A 87 -1.08 -7.98 -13.32
CA LEU A 87 -1.36 -7.22 -12.10
C LEU A 87 -2.62 -7.74 -11.39
N ILE A 88 -3.72 -7.94 -12.14
CA ILE A 88 -4.96 -8.51 -11.63
C ILE A 88 -4.72 -9.92 -11.08
N ALA A 89 -4.02 -10.77 -11.84
CA ALA A 89 -3.75 -12.15 -11.42
C ALA A 89 -2.92 -12.21 -10.13
N LEU A 90 -1.92 -11.35 -9.99
CA LEU A 90 -1.08 -11.25 -8.80
C LEU A 90 -1.89 -10.79 -7.58
N ILE A 91 -2.67 -9.71 -7.71
CA ILE A 91 -3.50 -9.22 -6.60
C ILE A 91 -4.56 -10.28 -6.22
N GLN A 92 -5.16 -10.95 -7.20
CA GLN A 92 -6.14 -12.02 -6.96
C GLN A 92 -5.52 -13.16 -6.16
N ALA A 93 -4.29 -13.58 -6.49
CA ALA A 93 -3.59 -14.63 -5.75
C ALA A 93 -3.40 -14.27 -4.26
N HIS A 94 -2.96 -13.05 -3.95
CA HIS A 94 -2.85 -12.60 -2.56
C HIS A 94 -4.22 -12.49 -1.87
N CYS A 95 -5.24 -12.02 -2.59
CA CYS A 95 -6.59 -11.92 -2.07
C CYS A 95 -7.17 -13.30 -1.74
N ASP A 96 -6.96 -14.31 -2.58
CA ASP A 96 -7.46 -15.67 -2.41
C ASP A 96 -6.73 -16.40 -1.28
N GLU A 97 -5.42 -16.19 -1.15
CA GLU A 97 -4.62 -16.78 -0.07
C GLU A 97 -4.97 -16.17 1.30
N LEU A 98 -5.01 -14.84 1.38
CA LEU A 98 -5.21 -14.13 2.64
C LEU A 98 -6.69 -14.10 3.07
N ARG A 99 -7.62 -14.05 2.10
CA ARG A 99 -9.06 -13.80 2.29
C ARG A 99 -9.34 -12.58 3.17
N PRO A 100 -8.90 -11.37 2.74
CA PRO A 100 -8.94 -10.18 3.58
C PRO A 100 -10.38 -9.73 3.88
N ASP A 101 -10.63 -9.34 5.13
CA ASP A 101 -11.86 -8.64 5.53
C ASP A 101 -11.88 -7.21 4.98
N ARG A 102 -10.69 -6.62 4.82
CA ARG A 102 -10.49 -5.25 4.32
C ARG A 102 -9.30 -5.16 3.40
N VAL A 103 -9.47 -4.48 2.28
CA VAL A 103 -8.41 -4.14 1.33
C VAL A 103 -8.20 -2.61 1.34
N TYR A 104 -6.94 -2.18 1.40
CA TYR A 104 -6.53 -0.80 1.17
C TYR A 104 -5.83 -0.70 -0.18
N THR A 105 -6.22 0.28 -1.01
CA THR A 105 -5.64 0.50 -2.34
C THR A 105 -5.57 1.99 -2.68
N MET A 106 -4.96 2.30 -3.82
CA MET A 106 -4.77 3.66 -4.32
C MET A 106 -6.10 4.33 -4.68
N PHE A 107 -6.13 5.67 -4.74
CA PHE A 107 -7.28 6.40 -5.25
C PHE A 107 -7.35 6.37 -6.79
N GLN A 108 -8.54 6.18 -7.35
CA GLN A 108 -8.78 6.08 -8.80
C GLN A 108 -8.34 7.31 -9.61
N HIS A 109 -8.47 8.50 -9.02
CA HIS A 109 -8.04 9.74 -9.66
C HIS A 109 -6.71 10.15 -9.07
N ASP A 110 -5.65 9.60 -9.66
CA ASP A 110 -4.27 9.95 -9.34
C ASP A 110 -3.54 10.49 -10.58
N ARG A 111 -2.55 11.35 -10.40
CA ARG A 111 -1.68 11.83 -11.50
C ARG A 111 -0.76 10.72 -11.99
N HIS A 112 -0.32 9.81 -11.11
CA HIS A 112 0.56 8.71 -11.46
C HIS A 112 -0.22 7.56 -12.11
N GLN A 113 0.22 7.10 -13.28
CA GLN A 113 -0.47 6.05 -14.04
C GLN A 113 -0.47 4.69 -13.34
N ASP A 114 0.59 4.37 -12.61
CA ASP A 114 0.68 3.11 -11.88
C ASP A 114 -0.32 3.07 -10.73
N HIS A 115 -0.57 4.19 -10.05
CA HIS A 115 -1.59 4.26 -8.98
C HIS A 115 -2.98 3.93 -9.53
N ARG A 116 -3.30 4.48 -10.71
CA ARG A 116 -4.57 4.19 -11.41
C ARG A 116 -4.66 2.72 -11.82
N ALA A 117 -3.58 2.14 -12.35
CA ALA A 117 -3.54 0.73 -12.72
C ALA A 117 -3.73 -0.20 -11.52
N VAL A 118 -3.10 0.11 -10.37
CA VAL A 118 -3.29 -0.66 -9.13
C VAL A 118 -4.73 -0.55 -8.64
N PHE A 119 -5.34 0.64 -8.67
CA PHE A 119 -6.76 0.79 -8.35
C PHE A 119 -7.63 -0.10 -9.25
N ASP A 120 -7.51 0.05 -10.57
CA ASP A 120 -8.32 -0.69 -11.55
C ASP A 120 -8.19 -2.21 -11.35
N ALA A 121 -6.95 -2.70 -11.15
CA ALA A 121 -6.69 -4.10 -10.90
C ALA A 121 -7.28 -4.58 -9.56
N THR A 122 -7.19 -3.76 -8.51
CA THR A 122 -7.72 -4.09 -7.18
C THR A 122 -9.23 -4.25 -7.22
N ILE A 123 -9.96 -3.34 -7.88
CA ILE A 123 -11.43 -3.41 -7.95
C ILE A 123 -11.90 -4.70 -8.61
N VAL A 124 -11.15 -5.21 -9.60
CA VAL A 124 -11.44 -6.50 -10.25
C VAL A 124 -11.05 -7.67 -9.35
N ALA A 125 -9.81 -7.71 -8.87
CA ALA A 125 -9.25 -8.84 -8.13
C ALA A 125 -9.89 -9.03 -6.75
N CYS A 126 -10.19 -7.94 -6.05
CA CYS A 126 -10.69 -7.96 -4.68
C CYS A 126 -12.21 -7.77 -4.59
N ARG A 127 -12.96 -7.98 -5.68
CA ARG A 127 -14.44 -7.84 -5.71
C ARG A 127 -15.19 -8.68 -4.69
N GLY A 128 -14.58 -9.77 -4.19
CA GLY A 128 -15.14 -10.63 -3.15
C GLY A 128 -14.81 -10.19 -1.71
N ALA A 129 -13.91 -9.22 -1.54
CA ALA A 129 -13.56 -8.72 -0.21
C ALA A 129 -14.74 -7.90 0.36
N PRO A 130 -15.10 -8.07 1.65
CA PRO A 130 -16.22 -7.34 2.26
C PRO A 130 -16.08 -5.81 2.21
N GLN A 131 -14.84 -5.31 2.20
CA GLN A 131 -14.56 -3.89 2.17
C GLN A 131 -13.29 -3.58 1.37
N VAL A 132 -13.39 -2.67 0.41
CA VAL A 132 -12.25 -2.08 -0.31
C VAL A 132 -12.25 -0.58 -0.03
N LEU A 133 -11.19 -0.07 0.56
CA LEU A 133 -10.99 1.34 0.89
C LEU A 133 -9.85 1.91 0.04
N CYS A 134 -10.05 3.13 -0.45
CA CYS A 134 -8.99 3.87 -1.12
C CYS A 134 -8.30 4.80 -0.13
N TYR A 135 -7.00 5.01 -0.31
CA TYR A 135 -6.24 6.04 0.38
C TYR A 135 -5.66 7.07 -0.59
N GLU A 136 -5.39 8.25 -0.06
CA GLU A 136 -4.77 9.35 -0.80
C GLU A 136 -3.24 9.27 -0.70
N THR A 137 -2.56 9.66 -1.77
CA THR A 137 -1.10 9.88 -1.83
C THR A 137 -0.80 11.28 -2.36
N PRO A 138 0.44 11.80 -2.28
CA PRO A 138 0.76 13.15 -2.75
C PRO A 138 0.43 13.42 -4.24
N SER A 139 0.37 12.37 -5.06
CA SER A 139 0.02 12.47 -6.48
C SER A 139 -1.48 12.41 -6.76
N SER A 140 -2.31 12.14 -5.76
CA SER A 140 -3.77 12.10 -5.90
C SER A 140 -4.35 13.47 -6.31
N TRP A 141 -5.41 13.44 -7.11
CA TRP A 141 -6.09 14.67 -7.51
C TRP A 141 -6.88 15.28 -6.33
N PRO A 142 -7.04 16.63 -6.26
CA PRO A 142 -7.74 17.30 -5.16
C PRO A 142 -9.23 16.96 -5.01
N ASN A 143 -9.78 16.12 -5.89
CA ASN A 143 -11.16 15.63 -5.82
C ASN A 143 -11.29 14.34 -4.98
N PHE A 144 -10.29 13.99 -4.17
CA PHE A 144 -10.42 12.94 -3.17
C PHE A 144 -11.45 13.34 -2.10
N MET A 145 -12.55 12.59 -2.03
CA MET A 145 -13.65 12.83 -1.10
C MET A 145 -13.72 11.68 -0.10
N PRO A 146 -13.00 11.74 1.04
CA PRO A 146 -12.98 10.67 2.01
C PRO A 146 -14.34 10.48 2.66
N VAL A 147 -14.76 9.22 2.77
CA VAL A 147 -16.02 8.81 3.43
C VAL A 147 -15.79 7.98 4.69
N VAL A 148 -14.54 7.58 4.95
CA VAL A 148 -14.11 6.86 6.15
C VAL A 148 -12.96 7.65 6.78
N PHE A 149 -13.06 7.90 8.09
CA PHE A 149 -12.01 8.52 8.88
C PHE A 149 -11.62 7.58 10.01
N GLU A 150 -10.31 7.40 10.20
CA GLU A 150 -9.76 6.53 11.23
C GLU A 150 -8.90 7.41 12.16
N PRO A 151 -9.17 7.42 13.48
CA PRO A 151 -8.30 8.12 14.42
C PRO A 151 -6.93 7.45 14.46
N ILE A 152 -5.87 8.26 14.43
CA ILE A 152 -4.47 7.81 14.32
C ILE A 152 -3.54 8.50 15.32
N GLU A 153 -4.07 9.24 16.29
CA GLU A 153 -3.27 10.04 17.24
C GLU A 153 -2.25 9.17 17.98
N ALA A 154 -2.62 7.94 18.34
CA ALA A 154 -1.74 6.98 19.02
C ALA A 154 -0.67 6.36 18.10
N THR A 155 -0.81 6.48 16.78
CA THR A 155 0.08 5.84 15.79
C THR A 155 0.72 6.82 14.81
N LEU A 156 0.42 8.12 14.92
CA LEU A 156 0.91 9.16 14.03
C LEU A 156 2.43 9.28 14.09
N GLU A 157 3.01 9.39 15.28
CA GLU A 157 4.47 9.47 15.46
C GLU A 157 5.19 8.24 14.89
N ARG A 158 4.56 7.07 15.03
CA ARG A 158 5.08 5.81 14.49
C ARG A 158 5.07 5.81 12.96
N LYS A 159 4.03 6.38 12.33
CA LYS A 159 3.97 6.60 10.87
C LYS A 159 5.06 7.56 10.41
N ILE A 160 5.25 8.69 11.09
CA ILE A 160 6.29 9.66 10.74
C ILE A 160 7.67 9.01 10.82
N ALA A 161 7.97 8.31 11.91
CA ALA A 161 9.24 7.58 12.08
C ALA A 161 9.45 6.46 11.04
N ALA A 162 8.38 5.81 10.58
CA ALA A 162 8.46 4.82 9.50
C ALA A 162 8.78 5.48 8.15
N LEU A 163 8.11 6.59 7.82
CA LEU A 163 8.37 7.36 6.60
C LEU A 163 9.81 7.89 6.54
N ASP A 164 10.36 8.28 7.68
CA ASP A 164 11.77 8.66 7.82
C ASP A 164 12.75 7.56 7.35
N LEU A 165 12.36 6.29 7.33
CA LEU A 165 13.23 5.19 6.89
C LEU A 165 13.37 5.12 5.37
N HIS A 166 12.53 5.82 4.61
CA HIS A 166 12.69 6.01 3.16
C HIS A 166 13.71 7.12 2.88
N ALA A 167 14.96 6.89 3.31
CA ALA A 167 16.04 7.88 3.22
C ALA A 167 16.29 8.34 1.78
N SER A 168 16.12 7.45 0.81
CA SER A 168 16.22 7.77 -0.62
C SER A 168 15.19 8.79 -1.13
N GLN A 169 14.08 8.96 -0.41
CA GLN A 169 12.93 9.79 -0.83
C GLN A 169 12.77 11.06 0.03
N ARG A 170 13.74 11.36 0.90
CA ARG A 170 13.78 12.62 1.64
C ARG A 170 14.19 13.76 0.70
N HIS A 171 13.30 14.73 0.49
CA HIS A 171 13.58 15.97 -0.24
C HIS A 171 13.55 17.18 0.67
#